data_AF-A0A0N0MYZ7-F1
#
_entry.id   AF-A0A0N0MYZ7-F1
#
_cell.length_a   1.000
_cell.length_b   1.000
_cell.length_c   1.000
_cell.angle_alpha   90.00
_cell.angle_beta   90.00
_cell.angle_gamma   90.00
#
_symmetry.space_group_name_H-M   'P 1'
#
loop_
_entity.id
_entity.type
_entity.pdbx_description
1 polymer ?
#
loop_
_entity_poly.entity_id
_entity_poly.type
_entity_poly.pdbx_seq_one_letter_code
_entity_poly.pdbx_strand_id
1 'polypeptide(L)'
;MRVPLPALVTPRVLGDDFALYGDTYGTLLVDATTRLPLTLWEGRDAEQLSRWLRAHPGVEVACRDGSLTYRQGIADGVQQR
;
A
#
# COMPACT_ATOMS: atom_id res chain seq x y z
N MET A 1 17.37 -21.19 7.36
CA MET A 1 17.61 -20.78 5.96
C MET A 1 16.62 -19.68 5.60
N ARG A 2 17.06 -18.58 5.01
CA ARG A 2 16.17 -17.50 4.53
C ARG A 2 15.88 -17.76 3.05
N VAL A 3 14.63 -18.05 2.71
CA VAL A 3 14.19 -18.19 1.32
C VAL A 3 13.96 -16.78 0.76
N PRO A 4 14.46 -16.45 -0.44
CA PRO A 4 14.17 -15.18 -1.08
C PRO A 4 12.66 -15.07 -1.34
N LEU A 5 12.10 -13.89 -1.12
CA LEU A 5 10.71 -13.63 -1.47
C LEU A 5 10.55 -13.69 -3.00
N PRO A 6 9.40 -14.17 -3.50
CA PRO A 6 9.09 -14.06 -4.93
C PRO A 6 9.11 -12.58 -5.35
N ALA A 7 9.39 -12.35 -6.63
CA ALA A 7 9.32 -11.00 -7.19
C ALA A 7 7.91 -10.43 -6.99
N LEU A 8 7.84 -9.18 -6.55
CA LEU A 8 6.58 -8.50 -6.31
C LEU A 8 5.92 -8.17 -7.65
N VAL A 9 4.69 -8.65 -7.83
CA VAL A 9 3.86 -8.32 -8.98
C VAL A 9 2.96 -7.16 -8.58
N THR A 10 2.94 -6.09 -9.38
CA THR A 10 2.03 -4.96 -9.14
C THR A 10 0.58 -5.44 -9.18
N PRO A 11 -0.20 -5.21 -8.10
CA PRO A 11 -1.61 -5.61 -8.09
C PRO A 11 -2.44 -4.66 -8.97
N ARG A 12 -3.55 -5.14 -9.52
CA ARG A 12 -4.57 -4.28 -10.12
C ARG A 12 -5.45 -3.61 -9.07
N VAL A 13 -5.74 -4.33 -7.98
CA VAL A 13 -6.55 -3.86 -6.85
C VAL A 13 -5.70 -3.89 -5.59
N LEU A 14 -5.39 -2.70 -5.07
CA LEU A 14 -4.61 -2.51 -3.86
C LEU A 14 -5.54 -2.32 -2.66
N GLY A 15 -5.27 -3.00 -1.55
CA GLY A 15 -5.85 -2.67 -0.25
C GLY A 15 -4.79 -2.15 0.71
N ASP A 16 -5.17 -1.25 1.62
CA ASP A 16 -4.42 -0.97 2.84
C ASP A 16 -5.10 -1.60 4.05
N ASP A 17 -4.31 -2.07 5.02
CA ASP A 17 -4.86 -2.51 6.31
C ASP A 17 -3.94 -2.12 7.49
N PHE A 18 -4.66 -1.89 8.59
CA PHE A 18 -4.37 -2.20 9.99
C PHE A 18 -3.60 -1.21 10.90
N ALA A 19 -4.23 -0.97 12.06
CA ALA A 19 -3.60 -0.45 13.26
C ALA A 19 -3.04 -1.63 14.07
N LEU A 20 -1.80 -1.51 14.56
CA LEU A 20 -1.16 -2.55 15.37
C LEU A 20 -1.79 -2.62 16.76
N TYR A 21 -1.75 -1.50 17.49
CA TYR A 21 -2.25 -1.38 18.86
C TYR A 21 -2.41 0.10 19.25
N GLY A 22 -3.59 0.50 19.74
CA GLY A 22 -3.84 1.88 20.18
C GLY A 22 -3.62 2.89 19.05
N ASP A 23 -2.70 3.82 19.25
CA ASP A 23 -2.26 4.85 18.31
C ASP A 23 -1.03 4.44 17.47
N THR A 24 -0.56 3.19 17.62
CA THR A 24 0.52 2.64 16.82
C THR A 24 -0.04 2.07 15.52
N TYR A 25 0.37 2.65 14.40
CA TYR A 25 -0.07 2.25 13.06
C TYR A 25 1.05 1.60 12.26
N GLY A 26 0.67 0.73 11.34
CA GLY A 26 1.50 0.34 10.21
C GLY A 26 0.73 0.56 8.91
N THR A 27 1.42 0.39 7.79
CA THR A 27 0.78 0.25 6.49
C THR A 27 1.11 -1.11 5.95
N LEU A 28 0.11 -2.00 5.90
CA LEU A 28 0.18 -3.23 5.13
C LEU A 28 -0.49 -3.02 3.79
N LEU A 29 0.27 -3.12 2.70
CA LEU A 29 -0.29 -3.18 1.37
C LEU A 29 -0.59 -4.62 1.00
N VAL A 30 -1.79 -4.86 0.50
CA VAL A 30 -2.25 -6.18 0.06
C VAL A 30 -2.72 -6.14 -1.38
N ASP A 31 -2.44 -7.19 -2.13
CA ASP A 31 -3.17 -7.45 -3.36
C ASP A 31 -4.56 -7.96 -2.96
N ALA A 32 -5.59 -7.13 -3.19
CA ALA A 32 -6.96 -7.47 -2.81
C ALA A 32 -7.53 -8.66 -3.60
N THR A 33 -6.91 -9.01 -4.74
CA THR A 33 -7.32 -10.15 -5.57
C THR A 33 -6.81 -11.46 -4.99
N THR A 34 -5.51 -11.53 -4.71
CA THR A 34 -4.86 -12.75 -4.19
C THR A 34 -4.92 -12.86 -2.66
N ARG A 35 -5.24 -11.76 -1.98
CA ARG A 35 -5.18 -11.58 -0.52
C ARG A 35 -3.78 -11.83 0.05
N LEU A 36 -2.75 -11.58 -0.76
CA LEU A 36 -1.37 -11.73 -0.34
C LEU A 36 -0.78 -10.37 0.08
N PRO A 37 -0.03 -10.32 1.19
CA PRO A 37 0.79 -9.18 1.55
C PRO A 37 1.81 -8.84 0.46
N LEU A 38 1.94 -7.55 0.17
CA LEU A 38 2.90 -7.01 -0.78
C LEU A 38 4.08 -6.39 -0.05
N THR A 39 3.80 -5.55 0.94
CA THR A 39 4.81 -4.87 1.74
C THR A 39 4.21 -4.34 3.03
N LEU A 40 5.07 -4.11 4.01
CA LEU A 40 4.72 -3.57 5.33
C LEU A 40 5.75 -2.49 5.70
N TRP A 41 5.26 -1.38 6.23
CA TRP A 41 6.11 -0.39 6.90
C TRP A 41 5.43 0.20 8.13
N GLU A 42 6.24 0.84 8.97
CA GLU A 42 5.79 1.49 10.19
C GLU A 42 5.11 2.84 9.89
N GLY A 43 4.03 3.14 10.61
CA GLY A 43 3.31 4.41 10.53
C GLY A 43 2.31 4.50 9.39
N ARG A 44 1.77 5.71 9.21
CA ARG A 44 0.91 6.11 8.09
C ARG A 44 1.56 7.30 7.42
N ASP A 45 2.22 7.07 6.29
CA ASP A 45 2.96 8.09 5.56
C ASP A 45 2.43 8.20 4.12
N ALA A 46 1.84 9.35 3.81
CA ALA A 46 1.32 9.68 2.48
C ALA A 46 2.45 9.73 1.43
N GLU A 47 3.63 10.23 1.80
CA GLU A 47 4.77 10.33 0.90
C GLU A 47 5.29 8.93 0.54
N GLN A 48 5.45 8.06 1.54
CA GLN A 48 5.86 6.68 1.31
C GLN A 48 4.86 5.92 0.44
N LEU A 49 3.56 6.05 0.69
CA LEU A 49 2.52 5.45 -0.14
C LEU A 49 2.56 6.00 -1.58
N SER A 50 2.68 7.31 -1.75
CA SER A 50 2.74 7.94 -3.08
C SER A 50 3.96 7.47 -3.88
N ARG A 51 5.13 7.33 -3.23
CA ARG A 51 6.35 6.78 -3.85
C ARG A 51 6.14 5.34 -4.26
N TRP A 52 5.51 4.53 -3.40
CA TRP A 52 5.21 3.15 -3.73
C TRP A 52 4.28 3.06 -4.94
N LEU A 53 3.19 3.83 -4.98
CA LEU A 53 2.26 3.84 -6.12
C LEU A 53 2.92 4.28 -7.44
N ARG A 54 3.82 5.27 -7.40
CA ARG A 54 4.61 5.68 -8.58
C ARG A 54 5.52 4.57 -9.11
N ALA A 55 6.08 3.75 -8.22
CA ALA A 55 6.89 2.59 -8.60
C ALA A 55 6.05 1.41 -9.12
N HIS A 56 4.73 1.42 -8.90
CA HIS A 56 3.81 0.34 -9.26
C HIS A 56 2.62 0.87 -10.08
N PRO A 57 2.84 1.35 -11.32
CA PRO A 57 1.82 2.04 -12.13
C PRO A 57 0.65 1.15 -12.58
N GLY A 58 0.75 -0.16 -12.40
CA GLY A 58 -0.31 -1.14 -12.70
C GLY A 58 -1.47 -1.17 -11.72
N VAL A 59 -1.43 -0.39 -10.62
CA VAL A 59 -2.58 -0.24 -9.72
C VAL A 59 -3.69 0.54 -10.43
N GLU A 60 -4.89 -0.05 -10.46
CA GLU A 60 -6.07 0.54 -11.09
C GLU A 60 -7.09 0.99 -10.05
N VAL A 61 -7.25 0.22 -8.97
CA VAL A 61 -8.21 0.48 -7.90
C VAL A 61 -7.49 0.41 -6.56
N ALA A 62 -7.70 1.41 -5.70
CA ALA A 62 -7.23 1.41 -4.32
C ALA A 62 -8.45 1.36 -3.38
N CYS A 63 -8.59 0.27 -2.64
CA CYS A 63 -9.50 0.13 -1.52
C CYS A 63 -8.81 0.72 -0.28
N ARG A 64 -9.38 1.79 0.27
CA ARG A 64 -8.84 2.47 1.45
C ARG A 64 -9.82 2.58 2.60
N ASP A 65 -9.28 2.64 3.80
CA ASP A 65 -10.04 3.02 4.99
C ASP A 65 -10.44 4.53 4.96
N GLY A 66 -10.99 5.05 6.07
CA GLY A 66 -11.36 6.46 6.19
C GLY A 66 -10.20 7.46 6.23
N SER A 67 -8.95 6.99 6.31
CA SER A 67 -7.74 7.79 6.56
C SER A 67 -7.56 8.92 5.55
N LEU A 68 -7.36 10.15 6.06
CA LEU A 68 -7.01 11.28 5.21
C LEU A 68 -5.60 11.12 4.62
N THR A 69 -4.69 10.52 5.39
CA THR A 69 -3.30 10.29 4.99
C THR A 69 -3.21 9.37 3.78
N TYR A 70 -3.95 8.25 3.78
CA TYR A 70 -3.95 7.34 2.64
C TYR A 70 -4.64 7.95 1.42
N ARG A 71 -5.73 8.71 1.61
CA ARG A 71 -6.34 9.46 0.50
C ARG A 71 -5.33 10.40 -0.17
N GLN A 72 -4.55 11.14 0.62
CA GLN A 72 -3.52 12.04 0.12
C GLN A 72 -2.44 11.28 -0.64
N GLY A 73 -1.87 10.22 -0.04
CA GLY A 73 -0.83 9.42 -0.67
C GLY A 73 -1.28 8.74 -1.97
N ILE A 74 -2.54 8.30 -2.04
CA ILE A 74 -3.15 7.79 -3.27
C ILE A 74 -3.23 8.90 -4.32
N ALA A 75 -3.80 10.06 -3.98
CA ALA A 75 -3.94 11.18 -4.91
C ALA A 75 -2.59 11.62 -5.49
N ASP A 76 -1.58 11.81 -4.63
CA ASP A 76 -0.23 12.22 -5.04
C ASP A 76 0.51 11.14 -5.84
N GLY A 77 0.18 9.86 -5.59
CA GLY A 77 0.75 8.71 -6.28
C GLY A 77 0.23 8.53 -7.70
N VAL A 78 -1.04 8.88 -7.94
CA VAL A 78 -1.71 8.71 -9.25
C VAL A 78 -1.58 9.90 -10.18
N GLN A 79 -1.15 11.07 -9.69
CA GLN A 79 -1.16 12.34 -10.43
C GLN A 79 -0.11 12.45 -11.57
N GLN A 80 0.55 11.36 -11.98
CA GLN A 80 1.49 11.32 -13.10
C GLN A 80 0.94 10.58 -14.34
N ARG A 81 -0.39 10.54 -14.53
CA ARG A 81 -0.99 10.03 -15.78
C ARG A 81 -1.18 11.14 -16.80
#